data_AF-A0A8B9X5H0-F1
#
_entry.id   AF-A0A8B9X5H0-F1
#
_cell.length_a   1.000
_cell.length_b   1.000
_cell.length_c   1.000
_cell.angle_alpha   90.00
_cell.angle_beta   90.00
_cell.angle_gamma   90.00
#
_symmetry.space_group_name_H-M   'P 1'
#
loop_
_entity.id
_entity.type
_entity.pdbx_description
1 polymer ?
#
loop_
_entity_poly.entity_id
_entity_poly.type
_entity_poly.pdbx_seq_one_letter_code
_entity_poly.pdbx_strand_id
1 'polypeptide(L)'
;MEALPFSVEWYARWFRLTQTGIWKMCLCEFWLLLLGSGLKAHLLPDEEDVTFINEYVNLHNELRGNVLPRGANLRFMTWDVALSRTARAWGKKCVFERNTHLEELYMAHPKFNGIGENIWVGPENEFTASIAIRSWFEQRRKYNFEKNSCSGNCSNYLQKRSVKKALS
;
A
#
# COMPACT_ATOMS: atom_id res chain seq x y z
N MET A 1 47.82 -60.71 -24.12
CA MET A 1 47.86 -59.53 -23.23
C MET A 1 47.73 -58.31 -24.12
N GLU A 2 46.64 -57.59 -23.87
CA GLU A 2 46.12 -56.47 -24.62
C GLU A 2 46.91 -55.18 -24.35
N ALA A 3 46.99 -54.29 -25.34
CA ALA A 3 47.35 -52.90 -25.14
C ALA A 3 46.11 -52.03 -25.42
N LEU A 4 45.62 -51.34 -24.40
CA LEU A 4 44.51 -50.39 -24.50
C LEU A 4 44.96 -49.08 -25.20
N PRO A 5 44.10 -48.44 -26.01
CA PRO A 5 44.48 -47.30 -26.83
C PRO A 5 44.50 -45.99 -26.03
N PHE A 6 45.58 -45.24 -26.22
CA PHE A 6 45.94 -43.95 -25.59
C PHE A 6 44.92 -42.81 -25.75
N SER A 7 43.79 -43.01 -26.44
CA SER A 7 42.82 -41.96 -26.80
C SER A 7 41.72 -41.72 -25.76
N VAL A 8 41.43 -42.71 -24.91
CA VAL A 8 40.30 -42.65 -23.96
C VAL A 8 40.62 -41.75 -22.75
N GLU A 9 41.86 -41.76 -22.28
CA GLU A 9 42.27 -40.98 -21.10
C GLU A 9 42.29 -39.47 -21.35
N TRP A 10 42.66 -39.05 -22.56
CA TRP A 10 42.68 -37.64 -22.95
C TRP A 10 41.28 -37.04 -23.06
N TYR A 11 40.34 -37.78 -23.66
CA TYR A 11 38.93 -37.39 -23.70
C TYR A 11 38.32 -37.28 -22.30
N ALA A 12 38.61 -38.26 -21.42
CA ALA A 12 38.11 -38.25 -20.04
C ALA A 12 38.68 -37.11 -19.18
N ARG A 13 39.92 -36.67 -19.44
CA ARG A 13 40.54 -35.53 -18.74
C ARG A 13 39.99 -34.19 -19.20
N TRP A 14 39.73 -34.05 -20.50
CA TRP A 14 39.10 -32.84 -21.07
C TRP A 14 37.64 -32.68 -20.61
N PHE A 15 36.87 -33.78 -20.59
CA PHE A 15 35.48 -33.78 -20.10
C PHE A 15 35.37 -33.43 -18.61
N ARG A 16 36.33 -33.85 -17.78
CA ARG A 16 36.37 -33.49 -16.34
C ARG A 16 36.71 -32.02 -16.10
N LEU A 17 37.60 -31.43 -16.90
CA LEU A 17 37.95 -30.01 -16.82
C LEU A 17 36.80 -29.10 -17.28
N THR A 18 36.05 -29.51 -18.31
CA THR A 18 34.87 -28.76 -18.77
C THR A 18 33.69 -28.91 -17.81
N GLN A 19 33.46 -30.11 -17.26
CA GLN A 19 32.35 -30.36 -16.33
C GLN A 19 32.55 -29.66 -14.98
N THR A 20 33.78 -29.59 -14.45
CA THR A 20 34.08 -28.82 -13.23
C THR A 20 33.99 -27.31 -13.45
N GLY A 21 34.34 -26.82 -14.65
CA GLY A 21 34.16 -25.42 -15.04
C GLY A 21 32.69 -25.03 -15.21
N ILE A 22 31.89 -25.88 -15.88
CA ILE A 22 30.45 -25.67 -16.09
C ILE A 22 29.70 -25.68 -14.76
N TRP A 23 30.02 -26.60 -13.84
CA TRP A 23 29.40 -26.63 -12.51
C TRP A 23 29.77 -25.41 -11.65
N LYS A 24 31.03 -24.93 -11.74
CA LYS A 24 31.44 -23.68 -11.07
C LYS A 24 30.72 -22.44 -11.63
N MET A 25 30.56 -22.35 -12.94
CA MET A 25 29.83 -21.25 -13.58
C MET A 25 28.34 -21.27 -13.23
N CYS A 26 27.68 -22.44 -13.27
CA CYS A 26 26.28 -22.58 -12.86
C CYS A 26 26.05 -22.24 -11.38
N LEU A 27 27.00 -22.55 -10.49
CA LEU A 27 26.91 -22.15 -9.08
C LEU A 27 27.05 -20.62 -8.93
N CYS A 28 27.96 -19.97 -9.64
CA CYS A 28 28.09 -18.50 -9.61
C CYS A 28 26.84 -17.78 -10.14
N GLU A 29 26.25 -18.26 -11.24
CA GLU A 29 25.01 -17.70 -11.81
C GLU A 29 23.82 -17.87 -10.83
N PHE A 30 23.72 -19.02 -10.17
CA PHE A 30 22.68 -19.23 -9.14
C PHE A 30 22.86 -18.31 -7.92
N TRP A 31 24.10 -18.07 -7.50
CA TRP A 31 24.43 -17.11 -6.44
C TRP A 31 24.13 -15.65 -6.87
N LEU A 32 24.36 -15.28 -8.13
CA LEU A 32 24.00 -13.95 -8.67
C LEU A 32 22.48 -13.74 -8.75
N LEU A 33 21.71 -14.78 -9.08
CA LEU A 33 20.23 -14.74 -9.05
C LEU A 33 19.67 -14.64 -7.62
N LEU A 34 20.34 -15.25 -6.64
CA LEU A 34 20.01 -15.13 -5.21
C LEU A 34 20.38 -13.75 -4.64
N LEU A 35 21.49 -13.16 -5.06
CA LEU A 35 21.90 -11.80 -4.67
C LEU A 35 21.03 -10.71 -5.31
N GLY A 36 20.55 -10.93 -6.54
CA GLY A 36 19.68 -9.98 -7.25
C GLY A 36 18.24 -9.88 -6.74
N SER A 37 17.82 -10.80 -5.85
CA SER A 37 16.45 -10.82 -5.29
C SER A 37 16.30 -9.99 -4.01
N GLY A 38 17.39 -9.41 -3.50
CA GLY A 38 17.44 -8.78 -2.18
C GLY A 38 17.65 -7.27 -2.20
N LEU A 39 16.69 -6.50 -2.73
CA LEU A 39 16.32 -5.17 -2.22
C LEU A 39 15.18 -4.60 -3.09
N LYS A 40 13.94 -4.99 -2.82
CA LYS A 40 12.81 -4.15 -3.19
C LYS A 40 12.43 -3.37 -1.95
N ALA A 41 13.09 -2.23 -1.76
CA ALA A 41 12.71 -1.27 -0.73
C ALA A 41 11.35 -0.69 -1.14
N HIS A 42 10.27 -1.31 -0.67
CA HIS A 42 8.94 -0.71 -0.76
C HIS A 42 8.90 0.44 0.24
N LEU A 43 9.04 1.68 -0.23
CA LEU A 43 8.95 2.87 0.60
C LEU A 43 7.53 3.09 1.16
N LEU A 44 6.52 2.54 0.50
CA LEU A 44 5.11 2.59 0.90
C LEU A 44 4.59 1.18 1.24
N PRO A 45 3.73 1.06 2.26
CA PRO A 45 3.09 -0.21 2.60
C PRO A 45 2.15 -0.66 1.46
N ASP A 46 2.06 -1.97 1.28
CA ASP A 46 1.07 -2.58 0.39
C ASP A 46 -0.33 -2.44 1.00
N GLU A 47 -1.35 -2.17 0.18
CA GLU A 47 -2.73 -2.00 0.64
C GLU A 47 -3.38 -3.28 1.17
N GLU A 48 -2.77 -4.45 0.95
CA GLU A 48 -3.17 -5.73 1.52
C GLU A 48 -2.31 -6.11 2.75
N ASP A 49 -1.36 -5.26 3.17
CA ASP A 49 -0.58 -5.45 4.40
C ASP A 49 -1.45 -5.35 5.65
N VAL A 50 -1.49 -6.44 6.43
CA VAL A 50 -2.36 -6.57 7.60
C VAL A 50 -2.01 -5.58 8.71
N THR A 51 -0.73 -5.24 8.86
CA THR A 51 -0.29 -4.28 9.89
C THR A 51 -0.78 -2.88 9.55
N PHE A 52 -0.59 -2.46 8.30
CA PHE A 52 -1.08 -1.19 7.76
C PHE A 52 -2.61 -1.10 7.87
N ILE A 53 -3.33 -2.14 7.46
CA ILE A 53 -4.80 -2.19 7.54
C ILE A 53 -5.28 -2.00 8.99
N ASN A 54 -4.69 -2.76 9.92
CA ASN A 54 -5.06 -2.69 11.32
C ASN A 54 -4.77 -1.31 11.92
N GLU A 55 -3.59 -0.74 11.67
CA GLU A 55 -3.25 0.61 12.12
C GLU A 55 -4.25 1.64 11.56
N TYR A 56 -4.50 1.59 10.26
CA TYR A 56 -5.38 2.52 9.56
C TYR A 56 -6.80 2.48 10.15
N VAL A 57 -7.40 1.30 10.28
CA VAL A 57 -8.77 1.13 10.77
C VAL A 57 -8.89 1.45 12.25
N ASN A 58 -7.94 0.98 13.08
CA ASN A 58 -7.97 1.23 14.52
C ASN A 58 -7.86 2.72 14.82
N LEU A 59 -6.95 3.43 14.17
CA LEU A 59 -6.79 4.86 14.37
C LEU A 59 -8.01 5.65 13.89
N HIS A 60 -8.64 5.26 12.77
CA HIS A 60 -9.90 5.85 12.34
C HIS A 60 -10.98 5.72 13.41
N ASN A 61 -11.16 4.52 13.96
CA ASN A 61 -12.19 4.25 14.97
C ASN A 61 -11.89 4.94 16.30
N GLU A 62 -10.63 4.98 16.73
CA GLU A 62 -10.19 5.72 17.91
C GLU A 62 -10.53 7.21 17.80
N LEU A 63 -10.14 7.87 16.70
CA LEU A 63 -10.37 9.30 16.52
C LEU A 63 -11.86 9.61 16.30
N ARG A 64 -12.61 8.72 15.64
CA ARG A 64 -14.08 8.83 15.53
C ARG A 64 -14.76 8.74 16.89
N GLY A 65 -14.28 7.89 17.79
CA GLY A 65 -14.76 7.82 19.17
C GLY A 65 -14.52 9.10 19.98
N ASN A 66 -13.48 9.88 19.61
CA ASN A 66 -13.00 11.05 20.35
C ASN A 66 -13.38 12.40 19.68
N VAL A 67 -14.48 12.45 18.92
CA VAL A 67 -14.97 13.71 18.33
C VAL A 67 -15.79 14.52 19.34
N LEU A 68 -15.70 15.85 19.25
CA LEU A 68 -16.51 16.80 20.01
C LEU A 68 -17.32 17.68 19.03
N PRO A 69 -18.62 17.93 19.25
CA PRO A 69 -19.48 17.22 20.20
C PRO A 69 -19.56 15.73 19.84
N ARG A 70 -19.82 14.90 20.87
CA ARG A 70 -19.85 13.43 20.75
C ARG A 70 -20.83 13.03 19.66
N GLY A 71 -20.38 12.22 18.70
CA GLY A 71 -21.26 11.73 17.64
C GLY A 71 -22.21 10.66 18.20
N ALA A 72 -23.52 10.95 18.21
CA ALA A 72 -24.51 10.03 18.77
C ALA A 72 -24.63 8.70 17.99
N ASN A 73 -24.35 8.71 16.69
CA ASN A 73 -24.61 7.58 15.78
C ASN A 73 -23.41 7.25 14.86
N LEU A 74 -22.17 7.41 15.35
CA LEU A 74 -20.99 7.06 14.54
C LEU A 74 -20.87 5.55 14.39
N ARG A 75 -20.87 5.08 13.14
CA ARG A 75 -20.66 3.67 12.82
C ARG A 75 -19.19 3.28 12.96
N PHE A 76 -18.93 2.05 13.38
CA PHE A 76 -17.60 1.47 13.35
C PHE A 76 -17.14 1.28 11.91
N MET A 77 -15.90 1.65 11.61
CA MET A 77 -15.27 1.49 10.30
C MET A 77 -14.58 0.13 10.21
N THR A 78 -14.67 -0.47 9.03
CA THR A 78 -13.95 -1.70 8.66
C THR A 78 -13.18 -1.45 7.37
N TRP A 79 -12.16 -2.26 7.11
CA TRP A 79 -11.48 -2.24 5.82
C TRP A 79 -12.38 -2.75 4.71
N ASP A 80 -12.33 -2.11 3.54
CA ASP A 80 -12.99 -2.56 2.33
C ASP A 80 -11.96 -2.66 1.21
N VAL A 81 -11.75 -3.88 0.71
CA VAL A 81 -10.72 -4.18 -0.29
C VAL A 81 -11.01 -3.54 -1.64
N ALA A 82 -12.29 -3.35 -2.00
CA ALA A 82 -12.62 -2.67 -3.25
C ALA A 82 -12.32 -1.16 -3.16
N LEU A 83 -12.58 -0.54 -2.01
CA LEU A 83 -12.18 0.85 -1.78
C LEU A 83 -10.66 1.03 -1.78
N SER A 84 -9.89 0.11 -1.19
CA SER A 84 -8.42 0.21 -1.20
C SER A 84 -7.85 0.11 -2.60
N ARG A 85 -8.41 -0.77 -3.45
CA ARG A 85 -8.05 -0.89 -4.87
C ARG A 85 -8.35 0.37 -5.66
N THR A 86 -9.50 1.00 -5.40
CA THR A 86 -9.86 2.29 -6.00
C THR A 86 -8.90 3.40 -5.57
N ALA A 87 -8.57 3.48 -4.28
CA ALA A 87 -7.61 4.46 -3.76
C ALA A 87 -6.23 4.28 -4.38
N ARG A 88 -5.73 3.04 -4.49
CA ARG A 88 -4.48 2.71 -5.17
C ARG A 88 -4.51 3.13 -6.64
N ALA A 89 -5.59 2.82 -7.37
CA ALA A 89 -5.72 3.15 -8.78
C ALA A 89 -5.74 4.67 -9.01
N TRP A 90 -6.41 5.43 -8.14
CA TRP A 90 -6.43 6.89 -8.21
C TRP A 90 -5.09 7.50 -7.81
N GLY A 91 -4.48 7.03 -6.70
CA GLY A 91 -3.18 7.51 -6.23
C GLY A 91 -2.05 7.33 -7.25
N LYS A 92 -2.08 6.25 -8.05
CA LYS A 92 -1.14 6.02 -9.16
C LYS A 92 -1.18 7.08 -10.26
N LYS A 93 -2.24 7.89 -10.35
CA LYS A 93 -2.29 9.02 -11.29
C LYS A 93 -1.42 10.20 -10.83
N CYS A 94 -1.03 10.23 -9.55
CA CYS A 94 -0.19 11.29 -8.97
C CYS A 94 -0.75 12.71 -9.18
N VAL A 95 -2.08 12.87 -9.11
CA VAL A 95 -2.77 14.16 -9.20
C VAL A 95 -3.39 14.54 -7.86
N PHE A 96 -3.34 15.83 -7.50
CA PHE A 96 -4.02 16.35 -6.32
C PHE A 96 -5.45 16.80 -6.66
N GLU A 97 -6.22 15.85 -7.18
CA GLU A 97 -7.60 16.05 -7.62
C GLU A 97 -8.48 14.94 -7.05
N ARG A 98 -9.77 15.25 -6.85
CA ARG A 98 -10.74 14.28 -6.33
C ARG A 98 -11.12 13.28 -7.42
N ASN A 99 -11.30 12.01 -7.05
CA ASN A 99 -11.76 11.00 -7.99
C ASN A 99 -13.13 11.36 -8.59
N THR A 100 -13.19 11.47 -9.91
CA THR A 100 -14.38 11.88 -10.66
C THR A 100 -15.50 10.84 -10.64
N HIS A 101 -15.18 9.60 -10.25
CA HIS A 101 -16.10 8.46 -10.31
C HIS A 101 -16.77 8.11 -8.98
N LEU A 102 -16.58 8.92 -7.93
CA LEU A 102 -17.05 8.60 -6.57
C LEU A 102 -18.57 8.53 -6.45
N GLU A 103 -19.31 9.25 -7.31
CA GLU A 103 -20.78 9.30 -7.31
C GLU A 103 -21.42 8.28 -8.26
N GLU A 104 -20.64 7.69 -9.16
CA GLU A 104 -21.11 6.75 -10.17
C GLU A 104 -21.15 5.33 -9.60
N LEU A 105 -22.29 4.63 -9.81
CA LEU A 105 -22.43 3.25 -9.40
C LEU A 105 -21.49 2.35 -10.21
N TYR A 106 -20.89 1.36 -9.55
CA TYR A 106 -19.95 0.39 -10.14
C TYR A 106 -18.61 0.95 -10.63
N MET A 107 -18.38 2.25 -10.56
CA MET A 107 -17.11 2.85 -11.01
C MET A 107 -16.06 2.86 -9.88
N ALA A 108 -16.37 3.50 -8.74
CA ALA A 108 -15.47 3.54 -7.59
C ALA A 108 -15.61 2.34 -6.64
N HIS A 109 -16.77 1.67 -6.65
CA HIS A 109 -17.03 0.49 -5.82
C HIS A 109 -18.13 -0.39 -6.43
N PRO A 110 -18.03 -1.73 -6.38
CA PRO A 110 -18.99 -2.64 -7.03
C PRO A 110 -20.39 -2.65 -6.40
N LYS A 111 -20.57 -2.04 -5.22
CA LYS A 111 -21.87 -2.03 -4.49
C LYS A 111 -22.34 -0.66 -4.05
N PHE A 112 -21.46 0.34 -4.02
CA PHE A 112 -21.71 1.61 -3.36
C PHE A 112 -21.38 2.75 -4.32
N ASN A 113 -22.14 3.83 -4.23
CA ASN A 113 -21.84 5.12 -4.83
C ASN A 113 -21.85 6.20 -3.73
N GLY A 114 -21.47 7.42 -4.07
CA GLY A 114 -21.29 8.51 -3.11
C GLY A 114 -20.19 8.22 -2.10
N ILE A 115 -19.05 7.72 -2.61
CA ILE A 115 -17.87 7.33 -1.86
C ILE A 115 -17.16 8.59 -1.34
N GLY A 116 -16.81 8.61 -0.05
CA GLY A 116 -15.96 9.65 0.50
C GLY A 116 -14.50 9.42 0.13
N GLU A 117 -13.75 10.50 -0.08
CA GLU A 117 -12.32 10.46 -0.39
C GLU A 117 -11.57 11.52 0.40
N ASN A 118 -10.51 11.10 1.11
CA ASN A 118 -9.54 11.99 1.73
C ASN A 118 -8.16 11.79 1.07
N ILE A 119 -7.48 12.88 0.73
CA ILE A 119 -6.15 12.85 0.13
C ILE A 119 -5.13 13.48 1.09
N TRP A 120 -3.97 12.85 1.21
CA TRP A 120 -2.78 13.40 1.85
C TRP A 120 -1.66 13.43 0.81
N VAL A 121 -0.89 14.51 0.81
CA VAL A 121 0.26 14.70 -0.08
C VAL A 121 1.43 15.18 0.76
N GLY A 122 2.58 14.58 0.54
CA GLY A 122 3.84 14.92 1.20
C GLY A 122 4.96 14.02 0.69
N PRO A 123 6.17 14.16 1.24
CA PRO A 123 7.31 13.32 0.89
C PRO A 123 7.01 11.84 1.18
N GLU A 124 7.41 10.95 0.28
CA GLU A 124 7.13 9.51 0.37
C GLU A 124 7.73 8.89 1.65
N ASN A 125 8.94 9.31 2.01
CA ASN A 125 9.65 8.87 3.21
C ASN A 125 9.05 9.40 4.53
N GLU A 126 8.13 10.36 4.47
CA GLU A 126 7.40 10.86 5.64
C GLU A 126 6.03 10.19 5.79
N PHE A 127 5.59 9.42 4.80
CA PHE A 127 4.26 8.84 4.83
C PHE A 127 4.14 7.76 5.91
N THR A 128 3.13 7.93 6.76
CA THR A 128 2.53 6.85 7.54
C THR A 128 1.01 7.04 7.56
N ALA A 129 0.25 5.95 7.75
CA ALA A 129 -1.19 6.02 7.95
C ALA A 129 -1.53 6.99 9.10
N SER A 130 -0.81 6.89 10.22
CA SER A 130 -0.96 7.77 11.37
C SER A 130 -0.82 9.26 11.05
N ILE A 131 0.23 9.65 10.33
CA ILE A 131 0.47 11.06 9.95
C ILE A 131 -0.69 11.59 9.10
N ALA A 132 -1.08 10.87 8.05
CA ALA A 132 -2.17 11.27 7.18
C ALA A 132 -3.50 11.40 7.95
N ILE A 133 -3.86 10.36 8.72
CA ILE A 133 -5.12 10.31 9.47
C ILE A 133 -5.21 11.41 10.52
N ARG A 134 -4.13 11.64 11.28
CA ARG A 134 -4.08 12.70 12.30
C ARG A 134 -4.12 14.08 11.67
N SER A 135 -3.43 14.30 10.55
CA SER A 135 -3.47 15.59 9.85
C SER A 135 -4.90 15.97 9.42
N TRP A 136 -5.68 15.01 8.92
CA TRP A 136 -7.08 15.21 8.58
C TRP A 136 -7.93 15.47 9.81
N PHE A 137 -7.69 14.76 10.91
CA PHE A 137 -8.43 14.96 12.15
C PHE A 137 -8.15 16.32 12.80
N GLU A 138 -6.92 16.82 12.71
CA GLU A 138 -6.53 18.11 13.28
C GLU A 138 -7.17 19.32 12.58
N GLN A 139 -7.78 19.14 11.40
CA GLN A 139 -8.64 20.17 10.80
C GLN A 139 -9.82 20.55 11.72
N ARG A 140 -10.18 19.71 12.71
CA ARG A 140 -11.15 20.05 13.77
C ARG A 140 -10.87 21.39 14.46
N ARG A 141 -9.59 21.78 14.59
CA ARG A 141 -9.20 23.04 15.24
C ARG A 141 -9.68 24.27 14.46
N LYS A 142 -9.96 24.11 13.17
CA LYS A 142 -10.48 25.15 12.27
C LYS A 142 -12.01 25.14 12.17
N TYR A 143 -12.67 24.13 12.75
CA TYR A 143 -14.11 23.95 12.65
C TYR A 143 -14.82 24.49 13.90
N ASN A 144 -15.71 25.46 13.72
CA ASN A 144 -16.60 25.94 14.78
C ASN A 144 -17.95 25.20 14.69
N PHE A 145 -18.23 24.43 15.74
CA PHE A 145 -19.43 23.60 15.81
C PHE A 145 -20.73 24.39 15.98
N GLU A 146 -20.73 25.39 16.86
CA GLU A 146 -21.91 26.20 17.16
C GLU A 146 -22.37 27.01 15.94
N LYS A 147 -21.40 27.49 15.15
CA LYS A 147 -21.65 28.30 13.96
C LYS A 147 -21.71 27.47 12.67
N ASN A 148 -21.47 26.16 12.74
CA ASN A 148 -21.37 25.27 11.58
C ASN A 148 -20.46 25.84 10.47
N SER A 149 -19.29 26.36 10.84
CA SER A 149 -18.38 27.08 9.94
C SER A 149 -16.93 26.61 10.07
N CYS A 150 -16.16 26.71 8.99
CA CYS A 150 -14.74 26.37 8.96
C CYS A 150 -13.91 27.58 8.51
N SER A 151 -12.82 27.89 9.21
CA SER A 151 -11.91 28.99 8.87
C SER A 151 -10.87 28.64 7.78
N GLY A 152 -11.04 27.51 7.09
CA GLY A 152 -10.14 27.02 6.05
C GLY A 152 -10.70 25.75 5.39
N ASN A 153 -9.85 24.76 5.12
CA ASN A 153 -10.31 23.44 4.69
C ASN A 153 -10.53 22.50 5.90
N CYS A 154 -11.77 22.04 6.06
CA CYS A 154 -12.19 21.04 7.04
C CYS A 154 -12.83 19.79 6.42
N SER A 155 -12.76 19.61 5.08
CA SER A 155 -13.49 18.55 4.37
C SER A 155 -13.14 17.16 4.90
N ASN A 156 -11.86 16.92 5.17
CA ASN A 156 -11.38 15.60 5.57
C ASN A 156 -11.82 15.26 7.01
N TYR A 157 -11.82 16.25 7.90
CA TYR A 157 -12.38 16.10 9.25
C TYR A 157 -13.90 15.85 9.23
N LEU A 158 -14.63 16.62 8.42
CA LEU A 158 -16.08 16.46 8.28
C LEU A 158 -16.45 15.08 7.72
N GLN A 159 -15.71 14.61 6.72
CA GLN A 159 -15.89 13.28 6.16
C GLN A 159 -15.72 12.18 7.23
N LYS A 160 -14.70 12.29 8.10
CA LYS A 160 -14.49 11.36 9.22
C LYS A 160 -15.62 11.38 10.26
N ARG A 161 -16.46 12.41 10.31
CA ARG A 161 -17.65 12.47 11.19
C ARG A 161 -18.93 12.00 10.52
N SER A 162 -18.87 11.65 9.24
CA SER A 162 -20.01 11.11 8.51
C SER A 162 -20.44 9.74 9.03
N VAL A 163 -21.75 9.51 9.00
CA VAL A 163 -22.41 8.23 9.35
C VAL A 163 -22.32 7.23 8.19
N LYS A 164 -21.86 7.65 7.00
CA LYS A 164 -21.69 6.77 5.83
C LYS A 164 -20.63 5.69 6.08
N LYS A 165 -20.84 4.51 5.47
CA LYS A 165 -20.02 3.29 5.65
C LYS A 165 -18.71 3.27 4.86
N ALA A 166 -18.60 4.05 3.78
CA ALA A 166 -17.50 3.94 2.82
C ALA A 166 -16.69 5.25 2.76
N LEU A 167 -15.47 5.20 3.30
CA LEU A 167 -14.50 6.29 3.22
C LEU A 167 -13.17 5.65 2.78
N SER A 168 -12.60 6.12 1.67
CA SER A 168 -11.21 5.84 1.27
C SER A 168 -10.28 6.99 1.68
#